data_AF-A0A0F8A3M0-F1
#
_entry.id   AF-A0A0F8A3M0-F1
#
_cell.length_a   1.000
_cell.length_b   1.000
_cell.length_c   1.000
_cell.angle_alpha   90.00
_cell.angle_beta   90.00
_cell.angle_gamma   90.00
#
_symmetry.space_group_name_H-M   'P 1'
#
loop_
_entity.id
_entity.type
_entity.pdbx_description
1 polymer ?
#
loop_
_entity_poly.entity_id
_entity_poly.type
_entity_poly.pdbx_seq_one_letter_code
_entity_poly.pdbx_strand_id
1 'polypeptide(L)'
;MKLAALVSDNAVLLGGGLVLLFVVNRVVWYFRLRRFGGPFWAGLSDWPHSLAMLQGRCHEWYADVSEKHGPIARVAPTVLITSSPDVWAHVNSRPGYKRSDWYYNACRLEHRRDNVFSQTDNREHDRRRKQMAPGYSGRENLDLERTVDERIADLIALIRTRYGPTAESPTSPPLLDLAQKLQFLTLDVISSVGLGRSFGTLRADADTQGFAAIAEGALGTANTALALGLREVDEAVAESEVRAEPGAGAGAGLGPTIISAARAQQLPYLQAVVRESLRVFPPVANIFSRDVPAGGDTVLVDGQPVFLPGGASIGYSAFAMHRSRALYGPDAALFRPERWFDKDPARLAAMVRTNELIFGHGRFHCLGRPVAMLEISKTIFELMRHFEMAIVNPTRPWNARNSVGLFMISDMWVQVTMRS
;
A
#
# COMPACT_ATOMS: atom_id res chain seq x y z
N MET A 1 -43.45 9.14 23.98
CA MET A 1 -43.48 10.38 24.79
C MET A 1 -42.80 10.26 26.16
N LYS A 2 -43.02 9.20 26.97
CA LYS A 2 -42.38 9.09 28.32
C LYS A 2 -40.85 8.92 28.33
N LEU A 3 -40.27 8.22 27.34
CA LEU A 3 -38.82 8.03 27.25
C LEU A 3 -38.06 9.33 26.92
N ALA A 4 -38.64 10.15 26.04
CA ALA A 4 -38.05 11.42 25.62
C ALA A 4 -38.03 12.46 26.75
N ALA A 5 -39.07 12.51 27.58
CA ALA A 5 -39.12 13.37 28.76
C ALA A 5 -38.15 12.91 29.87
N LEU A 6 -38.01 11.59 30.09
CA LEU A 6 -37.04 11.05 31.04
C LEU A 6 -35.58 11.33 30.61
N VAL A 7 -35.32 11.33 29.31
CA VAL A 7 -34.00 11.67 28.73
C VAL A 7 -33.74 13.18 28.81
N SER A 8 -34.75 14.04 28.62
CA SER A 8 -34.58 15.50 28.76
C SER A 8 -34.28 15.91 30.21
N ASP A 9 -34.99 15.32 31.17
CA ASP A 9 -34.84 15.67 32.60
C ASP A 9 -33.50 15.17 33.18
N ASN A 10 -32.91 14.14 32.57
CA ASN A 10 -31.62 13.56 32.98
C ASN A 10 -30.49 13.83 31.97
N ALA A 11 -30.68 14.72 30.99
CA ALA A 11 -29.70 14.93 29.92
C ALA A 11 -28.32 15.34 30.44
N VAL A 12 -28.27 16.16 31.50
CA VAL A 12 -27.03 16.59 32.15
C VAL A 12 -26.34 15.42 32.89
N LEU A 13 -27.10 14.56 33.57
CA LEU A 13 -26.57 13.38 34.25
C LEU A 13 -26.08 12.32 33.27
N LEU A 14 -26.84 12.08 32.19
CA LEU A 14 -26.46 11.19 31.11
C LEU A 14 -25.22 11.70 30.37
N GLY A 15 -25.19 12.99 30.04
CA GLY A 15 -24.04 13.64 29.41
C GLY A 15 -22.79 13.60 30.30
N GLY A 16 -22.93 13.96 31.58
CA GLY A 16 -21.85 13.86 32.57
C GLY A 16 -21.35 12.43 32.76
N GLY A 17 -22.26 11.44 32.79
CA GLY A 17 -21.92 10.03 32.86
C GLY A 17 -21.14 9.54 31.64
N LEU A 18 -21.53 9.94 30.43
CA LEU A 18 -20.80 9.61 29.20
C LEU A 18 -19.40 10.25 29.16
N VAL A 19 -19.26 11.51 29.58
CA VAL A 19 -17.97 12.18 29.69
C VAL A 19 -17.08 11.48 30.72
N LEU A 20 -17.63 11.15 31.89
CA LEU A 20 -16.89 10.42 32.92
C LEU A 20 -16.42 9.05 32.41
N LEU A 21 -17.30 8.28 31.77
CA LEU A 21 -16.95 6.99 31.17
C LEU A 21 -15.85 7.13 30.12
N PHE A 22 -15.93 8.16 29.26
CA PHE A 22 -14.89 8.45 28.27
C PHE A 22 -13.55 8.76 28.94
N VAL A 23 -13.54 9.64 29.94
CA VAL A 23 -12.32 10.03 30.68
C VAL A 23 -11.73 8.83 31.42
N VAL A 24 -12.54 8.06 32.15
CA VAL A 24 -12.10 6.84 32.85
C VAL A 24 -11.49 5.85 31.87
N ASN A 25 -12.15 5.62 30.72
CA ASN A 25 -11.63 4.74 29.68
C ASN A 25 -10.27 5.23 29.14
N ARG A 26 -10.12 6.54 28.87
CA ARG A 26 -8.83 7.12 28.43
C ARG A 26 -7.74 6.98 29.49
N VAL A 27 -8.05 7.22 30.76
CA VAL A 27 -7.09 7.05 31.88
C VAL A 27 -6.67 5.60 32.02
N VAL A 28 -7.61 4.64 31.97
CA VAL A 28 -7.32 3.21 32.02
C VAL A 28 -6.37 2.82 30.88
N TRP A 29 -6.67 3.22 29.65
CA TRP A 29 -5.82 2.93 28.50
C TRP A 29 -4.44 3.58 28.58
N TYR A 30 -4.38 4.81 29.08
CA TYR A 30 -3.12 5.48 29.32
C TYR A 30 -2.21 4.64 30.23
N PHE A 31 -2.73 4.15 31.36
CA PHE A 31 -1.95 3.31 32.28
C PHE A 31 -1.63 1.92 31.72
N ARG A 32 -2.54 1.31 30.93
CA ARG A 32 -2.30 0.01 30.28
C ARG A 32 -1.17 0.06 29.25
N LEU A 33 -1.02 1.18 28.55
CA LEU A 33 0.00 1.35 27.51
C LEU A 33 1.18 2.25 27.92
N ARG A 34 1.24 2.75 29.17
CA ARG A 34 2.29 3.70 29.63
C ARG A 34 3.72 3.20 29.48
N ARG A 35 3.93 1.88 29.41
CA ARG A 35 5.25 1.26 29.22
C ARG A 35 5.79 1.43 27.81
N PHE A 36 4.92 1.69 26.83
CA PHE A 36 5.31 1.95 25.46
C PHE A 36 5.57 3.45 25.32
N GLY A 37 6.77 3.80 24.84
CA GLY A 37 7.08 5.18 24.50
C GLY A 37 6.18 5.68 23.36
N GLY A 38 6.10 6.99 23.18
CA GLY A 38 5.35 7.62 22.11
C GLY A 38 5.19 9.12 22.36
N PRO A 39 4.70 9.88 21.38
CA PRO A 39 4.37 11.29 21.58
C PRO A 39 3.42 11.46 22.76
N PHE A 40 3.61 12.50 23.57
CA PHE A 40 2.80 12.73 24.77
C PHE A 40 1.30 12.70 24.48
N TRP A 41 0.86 13.45 23.46
CA TRP A 41 -0.54 13.52 23.05
C TRP A 41 -1.11 12.21 22.51
N ALA A 42 -0.28 11.31 21.97
CA ALA A 42 -0.72 10.00 21.48
C ALA A 42 -1.22 9.10 22.62
N GLY A 43 -0.89 9.40 23.88
CA GLY A 43 -1.48 8.71 25.03
C GLY A 43 -2.87 9.17 25.42
N LEU A 44 -3.28 10.36 25.00
CA LEU A 44 -4.51 11.01 25.44
C LEU A 44 -5.54 11.16 24.31
N SER A 45 -5.07 11.37 23.09
CA SER A 45 -5.91 11.67 21.93
C SER A 45 -5.37 11.02 20.66
N ASP A 46 -6.28 10.70 19.75
CA ASP A 46 -5.99 10.24 18.40
C ASP A 46 -5.51 11.39 17.49
N TRP A 47 -5.62 12.64 17.96
CA TRP A 47 -5.31 13.86 17.20
C TRP A 47 -3.94 13.88 16.49
N PRO A 48 -2.81 13.50 17.12
CA PRO A 48 -1.52 13.50 16.43
C PRO A 48 -1.49 12.57 15.22
N HIS A 49 -2.12 11.39 15.36
CA HIS A 49 -2.24 10.41 14.30
C HIS A 49 -3.16 10.93 13.19
N SER A 50 -4.34 11.45 13.52
CA SER A 50 -5.26 12.09 12.58
C SER A 50 -4.61 13.21 11.78
N LEU A 51 -3.85 14.09 12.46
CA LEU A 51 -3.16 15.20 11.82
C LEU A 51 -2.10 14.70 10.82
N ALA A 52 -1.31 13.70 11.20
CA ALA A 52 -0.29 13.12 10.31
C ALA A 52 -0.92 12.47 9.06
N MET A 53 -2.10 11.86 9.20
CA MET A 53 -2.88 11.33 8.08
C MET A 53 -3.43 12.43 7.16
N LEU A 54 -4.03 13.48 7.73
CA LEU A 54 -4.57 14.60 6.94
C LEU A 54 -3.47 15.37 6.18
N GLN A 55 -2.28 15.47 6.76
CA GLN A 55 -1.11 16.06 6.12
C GLN A 55 -0.50 15.17 5.02
N GLY A 56 -0.93 13.90 4.89
CA GLY A 56 -0.34 12.96 3.94
C GLY A 56 1.10 12.56 4.29
N ARG A 57 1.47 12.63 5.57
CA ARG A 57 2.84 12.35 6.06
C ARG A 57 2.89 11.31 7.18
N CYS A 58 1.82 10.51 7.30
CA CYS A 58 1.69 9.52 8.37
C CYS A 58 2.86 8.51 8.40
N HIS A 59 3.32 8.05 7.24
CA HIS A 59 4.44 7.10 7.12
C HIS A 59 5.77 7.65 7.63
N GLU A 60 6.06 8.94 7.42
CA GLU A 60 7.23 9.62 7.99
C GLU A 60 7.08 9.76 9.50
N TRP A 61 5.90 10.20 9.96
CA TRP A 61 5.63 10.35 11.39
C TRP A 61 5.76 9.03 12.15
N TYR A 62 5.29 7.92 11.59
CA TYR A 62 5.49 6.58 12.13
C TYR A 62 6.95 6.16 12.19
N ALA A 63 7.75 6.54 11.19
CA ALA A 63 9.17 6.29 11.18
C ALA A 63 9.88 7.07 12.30
N ASP A 64 9.60 8.36 12.42
CA ASP A 64 10.13 9.23 13.46
C ASP A 64 9.76 8.74 14.87
N VAL A 65 8.52 8.32 15.07
CA VAL A 65 8.04 7.79 16.35
C VAL A 65 8.78 6.50 16.69
N SER A 66 8.96 5.60 15.72
CA SER A 66 9.70 4.34 15.94
C SER A 66 11.18 4.58 16.21
N GLU A 67 11.80 5.54 15.53
CA GLU A 67 13.21 5.91 15.75
C GLU A 67 13.42 6.51 17.15
N LYS A 68 12.51 7.37 17.62
CA LYS A 68 12.62 8.05 18.92
C LYS A 68 12.24 7.19 20.12
N HIS A 69 11.26 6.30 19.97
CA HIS A 69 10.64 5.60 21.09
C HIS A 69 10.90 4.09 21.09
N GLY A 70 11.55 3.57 20.05
CA GLY A 70 11.96 2.18 19.95
C GLY A 70 11.04 1.30 19.10
N PRO A 71 11.30 -0.02 19.09
CA PRO A 71 10.72 -0.97 18.14
C PRO A 71 9.21 -1.20 18.29
N ILE A 72 8.62 -0.82 19.43
CA ILE A 72 7.18 -0.74 19.63
C ILE A 72 6.89 0.59 20.32
N ALA A 73 6.05 1.41 19.69
CA ALA A 73 5.69 2.73 20.19
C ALA A 73 4.18 2.97 20.10
N ARG A 74 3.68 3.91 20.89
CA ARG A 74 2.27 4.33 20.93
C ARG A 74 2.04 5.50 19.99
N VAL A 75 1.10 5.34 19.07
CA VAL A 75 0.69 6.38 18.10
C VAL A 75 -0.72 6.91 18.35
N ALA A 76 -1.54 6.15 19.08
CA ALA A 76 -2.84 6.62 19.57
C ALA A 76 -3.18 5.91 20.90
N PRO A 77 -4.22 6.33 21.65
CA PRO A 77 -4.42 5.84 23.01
C PRO A 77 -4.64 4.33 23.14
N THR A 78 -5.04 3.66 22.05
CA THR A 78 -5.19 2.20 21.96
C THR A 78 -4.41 1.58 20.79
N VAL A 79 -3.58 2.36 20.08
CA VAL A 79 -2.88 1.93 18.86
C VAL A 79 -1.37 1.98 19.07
N LEU A 80 -0.75 0.82 18.90
CA LEU A 80 0.69 0.64 18.86
C LEU A 80 1.17 0.52 17.41
N ILE A 81 2.42 0.88 17.20
CA ILE A 81 3.13 0.67 15.94
C ILE A 81 4.43 -0.07 16.22
N THR A 82 4.81 -0.99 15.32
CA THR A 82 6.08 -1.70 15.40
C THR A 82 6.96 -1.49 14.17
N SER A 83 8.27 -1.39 14.38
CA SER A 83 9.27 -1.45 13.31
C SER A 83 9.98 -2.81 13.24
N SER A 84 9.64 -3.74 14.14
CA SER A 84 10.27 -5.07 14.21
C SER A 84 9.65 -6.02 13.17
N PRO A 85 10.46 -6.61 12.27
CA PRO A 85 9.97 -7.59 11.30
C PRO A 85 9.45 -8.85 11.99
N ASP A 86 10.06 -9.27 13.10
CA ASP A 86 9.66 -10.48 13.83
C ASP A 86 8.31 -10.31 14.52
N VAL A 87 8.07 -9.16 15.16
CA VAL A 87 6.76 -8.83 15.74
C VAL A 87 5.69 -8.80 14.65
N TRP A 88 5.98 -8.18 13.51
CA TRP A 88 5.01 -8.10 12.42
C TRP A 88 4.69 -9.47 11.81
N ALA A 89 5.70 -10.31 11.60
CA ALA A 89 5.52 -11.69 11.15
C ALA A 89 4.69 -12.51 12.16
N HIS A 90 5.00 -12.39 13.46
CA HIS A 90 4.27 -13.06 14.54
C HIS A 90 2.79 -12.66 14.55
N VAL A 91 2.49 -11.37 14.56
CA VAL A 91 1.12 -10.82 14.60
C VAL A 91 0.27 -11.31 13.41
N ASN A 92 0.87 -11.50 12.23
CA ASN A 92 0.14 -11.93 11.03
C ASN A 92 0.01 -13.47 10.89
N SER A 93 0.71 -14.24 11.73
CA SER A 93 0.69 -15.71 11.71
C SER A 93 0.01 -16.33 12.95
N ARG A 94 0.03 -15.61 14.08
CA ARG A 94 -0.52 -16.09 15.35
C ARG A 94 -2.06 -16.18 15.32
N PRO A 95 -2.66 -17.30 15.77
CA PRO A 95 -4.11 -17.38 15.97
C PRO A 95 -4.61 -16.37 17.00
N GLY A 96 -5.83 -15.85 16.80
CA GLY A 96 -6.47 -14.87 17.69
C GLY A 96 -6.32 -13.42 17.23
N TYR A 97 -5.28 -13.08 16.47
CA TYR A 97 -5.19 -11.78 15.83
C TYR A 97 -6.17 -11.68 14.66
N LYS A 98 -6.83 -10.52 14.53
CA LYS A 98 -7.67 -10.17 13.40
C LYS A 98 -7.36 -8.77 12.89
N ARG A 99 -7.79 -8.47 11.67
CA ARG A 99 -7.80 -7.10 11.12
C ARG A 99 -8.71 -6.22 11.97
N SER A 100 -8.27 -5.00 12.29
CA SER A 100 -9.06 -4.09 13.13
C SER A 100 -10.25 -3.48 12.38
N ASP A 101 -11.45 -3.62 12.94
CA ASP A 101 -12.68 -3.13 12.31
C ASP A 101 -12.63 -1.62 12.02
N TRP A 102 -12.06 -0.83 12.95
CA TRP A 102 -11.96 0.64 12.81
C TRP A 102 -11.14 1.08 11.59
N TYR A 103 -10.14 0.30 11.19
CA TYR A 103 -9.24 0.63 10.09
C TYR A 103 -9.78 0.12 8.76
N TYR A 104 -10.23 -1.13 8.73
CA TYR A 104 -10.61 -1.81 7.49
C TYR A 104 -12.01 -1.44 7.02
N ASN A 105 -12.94 -1.11 7.92
CA ASN A 105 -14.28 -0.66 7.52
C ASN A 105 -14.24 0.71 6.83
N ALA A 106 -13.33 1.60 7.24
CA ALA A 106 -13.10 2.89 6.58
C ALA A 106 -12.57 2.74 5.14
N CYS A 107 -12.06 1.57 4.79
CA CYS A 107 -11.56 1.24 3.45
C CYS A 107 -12.56 0.43 2.60
N ARG A 108 -13.81 0.28 3.05
CA ARG A 108 -14.87 -0.36 2.25
C ARG A 108 -15.21 0.52 1.05
N LEU A 109 -15.21 -0.09 -0.13
CA LEU A 109 -15.69 0.56 -1.35
C LEU A 109 -17.23 0.56 -1.41
N GLU A 110 -17.85 -0.51 -0.92
CA GLU A 110 -19.30 -0.65 -0.82
C GLU A 110 -19.70 -0.77 0.66
N HIS A 111 -20.54 0.14 1.14
CA HIS A 111 -20.87 0.28 2.56
C HIS A 111 -21.35 -1.05 3.21
N ARG A 112 -22.17 -1.81 2.48
CA ARG A 112 -22.80 -3.05 2.98
C ARG A 112 -22.07 -4.33 2.60
N ARG A 113 -20.96 -4.25 1.86
CA ARG A 113 -20.32 -5.43 1.31
C ARG A 113 -18.81 -5.39 1.46
N ASP A 114 -18.30 -6.33 2.25
CA ASP A 114 -16.87 -6.52 2.36
C ASP A 114 -16.27 -7.18 1.11
N ASN A 115 -15.11 -6.68 0.72
CA ASN A 115 -14.21 -7.34 -0.22
C ASN A 115 -13.10 -8.06 0.57
N VAL A 116 -12.17 -8.73 -0.13
CA VAL A 116 -11.07 -9.48 0.53
C VAL A 116 -10.15 -8.59 1.36
N PHE A 117 -10.08 -7.29 1.07
CA PHE A 117 -9.29 -6.33 1.83
C PHE A 117 -10.01 -5.88 3.11
N SER A 118 -11.27 -5.45 3.00
CA SER A 118 -12.02 -4.91 4.13
C SER A 118 -12.55 -5.98 5.10
N GLN A 119 -12.64 -7.24 4.67
CA GLN A 119 -13.12 -8.34 5.51
C GLN A 119 -12.22 -8.56 6.73
N THR A 120 -12.78 -8.36 7.93
CA THR A 120 -12.05 -8.49 9.20
C THR A 120 -12.26 -9.82 9.92
N ASP A 121 -13.34 -10.54 9.60
CA ASP A 121 -13.53 -11.91 10.07
C ASP A 121 -12.56 -12.84 9.34
N ASN A 122 -11.68 -13.50 10.10
CA ASN A 122 -10.63 -14.34 9.54
C ASN A 122 -11.20 -15.51 8.72
N ARG A 123 -12.31 -16.12 9.15
CA ARG A 123 -12.89 -17.29 8.46
C ARG A 123 -13.46 -16.87 7.11
N GLU A 124 -14.19 -15.76 7.07
CA GLU A 124 -14.77 -15.22 5.85
C GLU A 124 -13.69 -14.66 4.91
N HIS A 125 -12.67 -14.01 5.46
CA HIS A 125 -11.48 -13.57 4.72
C HIS A 125 -10.80 -14.76 4.03
N ASP A 126 -10.52 -15.83 4.79
CA ASP A 126 -9.83 -17.01 4.26
C ASP A 126 -10.69 -17.72 3.20
N ARG A 127 -12.02 -17.76 3.39
CA ARG A 127 -12.96 -18.29 2.40
C ARG A 127 -12.89 -17.52 1.09
N ARG A 128 -13.00 -16.18 1.12
CA ARG A 128 -12.93 -15.31 -0.08
C ARG A 128 -11.57 -15.39 -0.75
N ARG A 129 -10.51 -15.34 0.04
CA ARG A 129 -9.14 -15.47 -0.45
C ARG A 129 -8.93 -16.78 -1.20
N LYS A 130 -9.43 -17.90 -0.67
CA LYS A 130 -9.34 -19.20 -1.32
C LYS A 130 -10.03 -19.22 -2.70
N GLN A 131 -11.14 -18.50 -2.85
CA GLN A 131 -11.86 -18.38 -4.11
C GLN A 131 -11.08 -17.57 -5.15
N MET A 132 -10.35 -16.54 -4.73
CA MET A 132 -9.64 -15.64 -5.65
C MET A 132 -8.21 -16.10 -5.97
N ALA A 133 -7.57 -16.84 -5.07
CA ALA A 133 -6.14 -17.16 -5.17
C ALA A 133 -5.70 -17.85 -6.48
N PRO A 134 -6.44 -18.82 -7.05
CA PRO A 134 -6.04 -19.46 -8.29
C PRO A 134 -5.84 -18.49 -9.47
N GLY A 135 -6.73 -17.49 -9.61
CA GLY A 135 -6.67 -16.48 -10.67
C GLY A 135 -5.43 -15.59 -10.61
N TYR A 136 -4.97 -15.22 -9.41
CA TYR A 136 -3.76 -14.39 -9.24
C TYR A 136 -2.44 -15.20 -9.25
N SER A 137 -2.53 -16.52 -9.06
CA SER A 137 -1.35 -17.40 -9.05
C SER A 137 -0.95 -17.92 -10.42
N GLY A 138 -1.74 -17.64 -11.46
CA GLY A 138 -1.58 -18.21 -12.80
C GLY A 138 -2.07 -19.66 -12.95
N ARG A 139 -2.59 -20.29 -11.88
CA ARG A 139 -3.11 -21.68 -11.94
C ARG A 139 -4.38 -21.80 -12.78
N GLU A 140 -5.27 -20.82 -12.69
CA GLU A 140 -6.51 -20.76 -13.49
C GLU A 140 -6.47 -19.66 -14.56
N ASN A 141 -5.48 -18.76 -14.49
CA ASN A 141 -5.22 -17.76 -15.51
C ASN A 141 -3.91 -18.09 -16.23
N LEU A 142 -3.97 -19.04 -17.17
CA LEU A 142 -2.80 -19.52 -17.93
C LEU A 142 -2.21 -18.42 -18.83
N ASP A 143 -3.02 -17.44 -19.19
CA ASP A 143 -2.67 -16.30 -20.04
C ASP A 143 -2.19 -15.08 -19.24
N LEU A 144 -1.95 -15.23 -17.94
CA LEU A 144 -1.56 -14.12 -17.06
C LEU A 144 -0.32 -13.40 -17.57
N GLU A 145 0.74 -14.14 -17.90
CA GLU A 145 1.97 -13.55 -18.43
C GLU A 145 1.76 -12.91 -19.79
N ARG A 146 1.10 -13.61 -20.72
CA ARG A 146 0.77 -13.07 -22.05
C ARG A 146 0.00 -11.75 -21.96
N THR A 147 -0.96 -11.68 -21.05
CA THR A 147 -1.78 -10.48 -20.83
C THR A 147 -0.94 -9.30 -20.37
N VAL A 148 -0.02 -9.52 -19.43
CA VAL A 148 0.93 -8.49 -18.99
C VAL A 148 1.82 -8.05 -20.15
N ASP A 149 2.28 -8.99 -20.99
CA ASP A 149 3.18 -8.72 -22.10
C ASP A 149 2.55 -7.83 -23.16
N GLU A 150 1.28 -8.08 -23.48
CA GLU A 150 0.54 -7.24 -24.40
C GLU A 150 0.41 -5.81 -23.88
N ARG A 151 0.15 -5.62 -22.57
CA ARG A 151 0.03 -4.28 -21.98
C ARG A 151 1.38 -3.55 -21.90
N ILE A 152 2.48 -4.27 -21.63
CA ILE A 152 3.84 -3.71 -21.69
C ILE A 152 4.18 -3.33 -23.14
N ALA A 153 3.82 -4.16 -24.13
CA ALA A 153 4.00 -3.84 -25.53
C ALA A 153 3.18 -2.59 -25.94
N ASP A 154 1.94 -2.46 -25.45
CA ASP A 154 1.12 -1.26 -25.65
C ASP A 154 1.84 0.00 -25.09
N LEU A 155 2.44 -0.08 -23.90
CA LEU A 155 3.23 1.03 -23.32
C LEU A 155 4.47 1.38 -24.17
N ILE A 156 5.24 0.38 -24.60
CA ILE A 156 6.42 0.60 -25.46
C ILE A 156 6.00 1.25 -26.78
N ALA A 157 4.91 0.77 -27.38
CA ALA A 157 4.38 1.33 -28.63
C ALA A 157 3.90 2.78 -28.44
N LEU A 158 3.22 3.09 -27.34
CA LEU A 158 2.80 4.45 -27.00
C LEU A 158 4.01 5.39 -26.90
N ILE A 159 5.02 5.01 -26.12
CA ILE A 159 6.24 5.82 -25.95
C ILE A 159 6.93 6.03 -27.30
N ARG A 160 7.06 4.98 -28.12
CA ARG A 160 7.70 5.07 -29.44
C ARG A 160 6.98 6.01 -30.41
N THR A 161 5.66 5.94 -30.43
CA THR A 161 4.85 6.64 -31.43
C THR A 161 4.54 8.09 -31.05
N ARG A 162 4.39 8.38 -29.75
CA ARG A 162 3.89 9.69 -29.27
C ARG A 162 4.94 10.51 -28.54
N TYR A 163 5.89 9.85 -27.89
CA TYR A 163 6.89 10.49 -27.02
C TYR A 163 8.33 10.29 -27.51
N GLY A 164 8.50 9.63 -28.66
CA GLY A 164 9.78 9.53 -29.36
C GLY A 164 10.02 10.69 -30.33
N PRO A 165 11.21 10.78 -30.93
CA PRO A 165 11.46 11.71 -32.03
C PRO A 165 10.50 11.43 -33.18
N THR A 166 9.65 12.40 -33.51
CA THR A 166 8.70 12.31 -34.63
C THR A 166 9.21 13.11 -35.83
N ALA A 167 8.63 12.88 -37.01
CA ALA A 167 8.94 13.67 -38.21
C ALA A 167 8.66 15.17 -38.01
N GLU A 168 7.69 15.52 -37.15
CA GLU A 168 7.30 16.89 -36.85
C GLU A 168 8.17 17.56 -35.77
N SER A 169 8.73 16.78 -34.84
CA SER A 169 9.65 17.28 -33.82
C SER A 169 10.85 16.34 -33.62
N PRO A 170 11.80 16.32 -34.58
CA PRO A 170 12.95 15.42 -34.52
C PRO A 170 13.95 15.79 -33.42
N THR A 171 13.96 17.04 -32.97
CA THR A 171 14.93 17.56 -31.99
C THR A 171 14.32 17.89 -30.62
N SER A 172 13.00 17.82 -30.45
CA SER A 172 12.33 18.18 -29.19
C SER A 172 11.03 17.38 -29.02
N PRO A 173 11.11 16.05 -28.80
CA PRO A 173 9.93 15.23 -28.60
C PRO A 173 9.13 15.70 -27.38
N PRO A 174 7.80 15.46 -27.35
CA PRO A 174 6.97 15.78 -26.19
C PRO A 174 7.50 15.12 -24.92
N LEU A 175 7.36 15.81 -23.78
CA LEU A 175 7.68 15.24 -22.48
C LEU A 175 6.66 14.17 -22.11
N LEU A 176 7.16 13.09 -21.51
CA LEU A 176 6.34 11.98 -21.01
C LEU A 176 6.13 12.16 -19.49
N ASP A 177 4.88 12.19 -19.02
CA ASP A 177 4.59 11.99 -17.60
C ASP A 177 4.65 10.49 -17.28
N LEU A 178 5.81 10.01 -16.84
CA LEU A 178 6.03 8.59 -16.60
C LEU A 178 5.12 8.04 -15.49
N ALA A 179 4.79 8.84 -14.48
CA ALA A 179 3.95 8.38 -13.36
C ALA A 179 2.54 8.03 -13.84
N GLN A 180 1.94 8.92 -14.63
CA GLN A 180 0.62 8.68 -15.21
C GLN A 180 0.61 7.46 -16.14
N LYS A 181 1.66 7.27 -16.94
CA LYS A 181 1.71 6.18 -17.92
C LYS A 181 1.91 4.82 -17.24
N LEU A 182 2.66 4.78 -16.15
CA LEU A 182 2.75 3.59 -15.30
C LEU A 182 1.42 3.29 -14.59
N GLN A 183 0.66 4.32 -14.16
CA GLN A 183 -0.68 4.12 -13.62
C GLN A 183 -1.65 3.54 -14.67
N PHE A 184 -1.62 4.03 -15.91
CA PHE A 184 -2.40 3.47 -17.02
C PHE A 184 -2.01 2.03 -17.33
N LEU A 185 -0.70 1.71 -17.33
CA LEU A 185 -0.23 0.34 -17.48
C LEU A 185 -0.85 -0.57 -16.41
N THR A 186 -0.74 -0.20 -15.15
CA THR A 186 -1.26 -1.02 -14.05
C THR A 186 -2.78 -1.16 -14.16
N LEU A 187 -3.53 -0.09 -14.48
CA LEU A 187 -4.98 -0.16 -14.69
C LEU A 187 -5.37 -1.11 -15.83
N ASP A 188 -4.67 -1.04 -16.96
CA ASP A 188 -4.91 -1.92 -18.10
C ASP A 188 -4.52 -3.38 -17.80
N VAL A 189 -3.47 -3.61 -17.01
CA VAL A 189 -3.07 -4.95 -16.54
C VAL A 189 -4.13 -5.52 -15.59
N ILE A 190 -4.49 -4.80 -14.52
CA ILE A 190 -5.42 -5.34 -13.50
C ILE A 190 -6.84 -5.51 -14.06
N SER A 191 -7.28 -4.65 -14.97
CA SER A 191 -8.56 -4.82 -15.67
C SER A 191 -8.53 -6.03 -16.60
N SER A 192 -7.45 -6.23 -17.36
CA SER A 192 -7.31 -7.42 -18.22
C SER A 192 -7.31 -8.71 -17.39
N VAL A 193 -6.58 -8.74 -16.28
CA VAL A 193 -6.50 -9.91 -15.40
C VAL A 193 -7.82 -10.16 -14.66
N GLY A 194 -8.49 -9.12 -14.18
CA GLY A 194 -9.70 -9.24 -13.37
C GLY A 194 -11.00 -9.38 -14.16
N LEU A 195 -11.09 -8.73 -15.31
CA LEU A 195 -12.31 -8.60 -16.12
C LEU A 195 -12.19 -9.26 -17.51
N GLY A 196 -11.03 -9.82 -17.85
CA GLY A 196 -10.75 -10.40 -19.16
C GLY A 196 -10.55 -9.37 -20.28
N ARG A 197 -10.58 -8.07 -19.97
CA ARG A 197 -10.42 -6.97 -20.94
C ARG A 197 -9.71 -5.77 -20.31
N SER A 198 -8.88 -5.11 -21.11
CA SER A 198 -8.23 -3.85 -20.75
C SER A 198 -9.24 -2.69 -20.74
N PHE A 199 -9.03 -1.71 -19.86
CA PHE A 199 -9.73 -0.42 -19.92
C PHE A 199 -9.29 0.44 -21.11
N GLY A 200 -8.14 0.15 -21.71
CA GLY A 200 -7.62 0.80 -22.90
C GLY A 200 -7.00 2.17 -22.63
N THR A 201 -6.65 2.45 -21.37
CA THR A 201 -6.11 3.76 -20.94
C THR A 201 -4.76 4.05 -21.59
N LEU A 202 -3.90 3.04 -21.78
CA LEU A 202 -2.62 3.21 -22.48
C LEU A 202 -2.81 3.53 -23.95
N ARG A 203 -3.66 2.76 -24.65
CA ARG A 203 -3.87 2.95 -26.10
C ARG A 203 -4.52 4.29 -26.41
N ALA A 204 -5.42 4.75 -25.55
CA ALA A 204 -6.04 6.06 -25.66
C ALA A 204 -5.12 7.21 -25.21
N ASP A 205 -4.05 6.90 -24.46
CA ASP A 205 -3.22 7.89 -23.77
C ASP A 205 -4.04 8.85 -22.90
N ALA A 206 -5.12 8.32 -22.29
CA ALA A 206 -6.11 9.10 -21.57
C ALA A 206 -6.93 8.21 -20.62
N ASP A 207 -7.37 8.80 -19.49
CA ASP A 207 -8.31 8.16 -18.56
C ASP A 207 -9.75 8.28 -19.09
N THR A 208 -10.04 7.58 -20.19
CA THR A 208 -11.30 7.71 -20.94
C THR A 208 -12.56 7.39 -20.12
N GLN A 209 -12.43 6.50 -19.13
CA GLN A 209 -13.53 6.07 -18.26
C GLN A 209 -13.45 6.69 -16.85
N GLY A 210 -12.46 7.55 -16.58
CA GLY A 210 -12.30 8.21 -15.28
C GLY A 210 -11.85 7.28 -14.15
N PHE A 211 -11.36 6.07 -14.44
CA PHE A 211 -11.01 5.08 -13.40
C PHE A 211 -9.82 5.51 -12.56
N ALA A 212 -8.83 6.18 -13.16
CA ALA A 212 -7.67 6.70 -12.42
C ALA A 212 -8.14 7.80 -11.45
N ALA A 213 -8.93 8.75 -11.95
CA ALA A 213 -9.48 9.83 -11.14
C ALA A 213 -10.39 9.32 -10.01
N ILE A 214 -11.25 8.33 -10.27
CA ILE A 214 -12.11 7.71 -9.26
C ILE A 214 -11.28 7.01 -8.19
N ALA A 215 -10.25 6.25 -8.58
CA ALA A 215 -9.38 5.56 -7.63
C ALA A 215 -8.65 6.54 -6.70
N GLU A 216 -8.11 7.64 -7.24
CA GLU A 216 -7.48 8.70 -6.44
C GLU A 216 -8.46 9.41 -5.50
N GLY A 217 -9.65 9.76 -6.00
CA GLY A 217 -10.71 10.35 -5.20
C GLY A 217 -11.16 9.44 -4.05
N ALA A 218 -11.32 8.14 -4.31
CA ALA A 218 -11.67 7.15 -3.30
C ALA A 218 -10.59 7.05 -2.20
N LEU A 219 -9.31 7.08 -2.57
CA LEU A 219 -8.21 7.08 -1.59
C LEU A 219 -8.19 8.35 -0.73
N GLY A 220 -8.43 9.52 -1.32
CA GLY A 220 -8.52 10.79 -0.58
C GLY A 220 -9.69 10.80 0.41
N THR A 221 -10.85 10.30 -0.01
CA THR A 221 -12.04 10.17 0.85
C THR A 221 -11.78 9.18 1.99
N ALA A 222 -11.24 8.00 1.70
CA ALA A 222 -10.90 7.01 2.71
C ALA A 222 -9.85 7.55 3.71
N ASN A 223 -8.88 8.34 3.25
CA ASN A 223 -7.90 8.98 4.12
C ASN A 223 -8.54 9.95 5.11
N THR A 224 -9.47 10.77 4.61
CA THR A 224 -10.20 11.74 5.43
C THR A 224 -11.10 11.02 6.44
N ALA A 225 -11.82 10.00 6.01
CA ALA A 225 -12.68 9.20 6.88
C ALA A 225 -11.91 8.53 8.01
N LEU A 226 -10.81 7.84 7.67
CA LEU A 226 -9.96 7.18 8.64
C LEU A 226 -9.31 8.18 9.61
N ALA A 227 -8.84 9.34 9.11
CA ALA A 227 -8.26 10.38 9.95
C ALA A 227 -9.27 10.99 10.94
N LEU A 228 -10.54 11.14 10.53
CA LEU A 228 -11.61 11.66 11.37
C LEU A 228 -12.25 10.58 12.27
N GLY A 229 -11.80 9.32 12.18
CA GLY A 229 -12.37 8.20 12.93
C GLY A 229 -13.79 7.84 12.48
N LEU A 230 -14.18 8.25 11.27
CA LEU A 230 -15.45 7.88 10.66
C LEU A 230 -15.37 6.39 10.31
N ARG A 231 -16.22 5.60 10.95
CA ARG A 231 -16.27 4.14 10.77
C ARG A 231 -16.91 3.73 9.45
N GLU A 232 -17.66 4.65 8.86
CA GLU A 232 -18.48 4.46 7.66
C GLU A 232 -18.35 5.76 6.85
N VAL A 233 -17.89 5.64 5.60
CA VAL A 233 -18.09 6.70 4.61
C VAL A 233 -19.46 6.42 4.00
N ASP A 234 -20.43 7.28 4.32
CA ASP A 234 -21.73 7.23 3.65
C ASP A 234 -21.56 7.56 2.17
N GLU A 235 -21.96 6.59 1.34
CA GLU A 235 -22.74 6.71 0.09
C GLU A 235 -22.71 8.07 -0.67
N ALA A 236 -21.52 8.56 -1.03
CA ALA A 236 -21.39 9.64 -2.02
C ALA A 236 -20.42 9.31 -3.18
N VAL A 237 -19.64 8.23 -3.06
CA VAL A 237 -18.67 7.80 -4.10
C VAL A 237 -19.14 6.54 -4.85
N ALA A 238 -20.09 5.79 -4.29
CA ALA A 238 -20.58 4.54 -4.89
C ALA A 238 -21.69 4.73 -5.94
N GLU A 239 -22.33 5.90 -6.00
CA GLU A 239 -23.41 6.18 -6.96
C GLU A 239 -22.92 6.59 -8.37
N SER A 240 -21.60 6.71 -8.59
CA SER A 240 -21.08 6.69 -9.97
C SER A 240 -20.97 5.25 -10.46
N GLU A 241 -22.12 4.60 -10.67
CA GLU A 241 -22.18 3.37 -11.45
C GLU A 241 -21.64 3.64 -12.86
N VAL A 242 -20.35 3.35 -13.05
CA VAL A 242 -19.75 3.24 -14.38
C VAL A 242 -20.34 1.98 -15.02
N ARG A 243 -21.44 2.12 -15.74
CA ARG A 243 -21.87 1.14 -16.74
C ARG A 243 -20.84 1.14 -17.86
N ALA A 244 -19.80 0.33 -17.71
CA ALA A 244 -18.84 0.08 -18.77
C ALA A 244 -19.51 -0.77 -19.87
N GLU A 245 -20.08 -0.12 -20.88
CA GLU A 245 -20.56 -0.80 -22.08
C GLU A 245 -19.40 -1.53 -22.80
N PRO A 246 -19.61 -2.74 -23.34
CA PRO A 246 -18.56 -3.48 -24.04
C PRO A 246 -18.22 -2.86 -25.40
N GLY A 247 -17.14 -2.07 -25.45
CA GLY A 247 -16.45 -1.78 -26.71
C GLY A 247 -15.60 -2.98 -27.13
N ALA A 248 -15.90 -3.56 -28.30
CA ALA A 248 -15.11 -4.63 -28.89
C ALA A 248 -13.77 -4.08 -29.41
N GLY A 249 -12.67 -4.41 -28.73
CA GLY A 249 -11.31 -4.10 -29.17
C GLY A 249 -10.67 -5.31 -29.84
N ALA A 250 -10.57 -5.28 -31.17
CA ALA A 250 -9.89 -6.29 -31.97
C ALA A 250 -8.42 -6.45 -31.57
N GLY A 251 -8.01 -7.70 -31.36
CA GLY A 251 -6.61 -8.07 -31.19
C GLY A 251 -5.86 -7.92 -32.51
N ALA A 252 -4.78 -7.13 -32.50
CA ALA A 252 -3.86 -7.05 -33.62
C ALA A 252 -2.42 -7.13 -33.10
N GLY A 253 -1.70 -8.14 -33.61
CA GLY A 253 -0.30 -8.03 -34.01
C GLY A 253 0.77 -8.20 -32.93
N LEU A 254 1.49 -9.32 -33.04
CA LEU A 254 2.84 -9.59 -32.54
C LEU A 254 3.71 -8.33 -32.38
N GLY A 255 3.80 -7.84 -31.16
CA GLY A 255 4.76 -6.81 -30.75
C GLY A 255 6.18 -7.36 -30.61
N PRO A 256 7.18 -6.50 -30.30
CA PRO A 256 8.54 -6.94 -30.01
C PRO A 256 8.52 -7.98 -28.87
N THR A 257 9.39 -8.99 -28.96
CA THR A 257 9.45 -10.07 -27.95
C THR A 257 9.77 -9.49 -26.57
N ILE A 258 8.75 -9.36 -25.72
CA ILE A 258 8.88 -9.00 -24.31
C ILE A 258 9.68 -10.10 -23.61
N ILE A 259 10.58 -9.74 -22.70
CA ILE A 259 11.35 -10.69 -21.90
C ILE A 259 10.42 -11.66 -21.17
N SER A 260 10.75 -12.96 -21.11
CA SER A 260 9.96 -13.88 -20.28
C SER A 260 10.21 -13.65 -18.78
N ALA A 261 9.22 -13.93 -17.94
CA ALA A 261 9.30 -13.80 -16.49
C ALA A 261 10.46 -14.63 -15.92
N ALA A 262 10.63 -15.86 -16.41
CA ALA A 262 11.73 -16.74 -16.04
C ALA A 262 13.11 -16.11 -16.32
N ARG A 263 13.26 -15.44 -17.46
CA ARG A 263 14.51 -14.75 -17.81
C ARG A 263 14.71 -13.49 -16.98
N ALA A 264 13.66 -12.70 -16.75
CA ALA A 264 13.74 -11.49 -15.91
C ALA A 264 14.14 -11.82 -14.45
N GLN A 265 13.67 -12.96 -13.93
CA GLN A 265 14.05 -13.44 -12.59
C GLN A 265 15.51 -13.86 -12.48
N GLN A 266 16.14 -14.28 -13.58
CA GLN A 266 17.54 -14.69 -13.62
C GLN A 266 18.51 -13.51 -13.69
N LEU A 267 18.04 -12.27 -13.78
CA LEU A 267 18.88 -11.06 -13.83
C LEU A 267 19.15 -10.53 -12.41
N PRO A 268 20.30 -10.81 -11.78
CA PRO A 268 20.46 -10.59 -10.34
C PRO A 268 20.42 -9.10 -9.97
N TYR A 269 20.98 -8.24 -10.82
CA TYR A 269 20.97 -6.79 -10.59
C TYR A 269 19.58 -6.17 -10.77
N LEU A 270 18.76 -6.68 -11.71
CA LEU A 270 17.36 -6.27 -11.83
C LEU A 270 16.57 -6.64 -10.56
N GLN A 271 16.76 -7.86 -10.05
CA GLN A 271 16.13 -8.28 -8.80
C GLN A 271 16.58 -7.43 -7.61
N ALA A 272 17.85 -7.05 -7.57
CA ALA A 272 18.39 -6.13 -6.57
C ALA A 272 17.76 -4.74 -6.67
N VAL A 273 17.61 -4.19 -7.88
CA VAL A 273 16.93 -2.90 -8.14
C VAL A 273 15.48 -2.96 -7.66
N VAL A 274 14.72 -3.99 -8.03
CA VAL A 274 13.31 -4.13 -7.62
C VAL A 274 13.19 -4.21 -6.10
N ARG A 275 13.98 -5.06 -5.44
CA ARG A 275 13.96 -5.18 -3.97
C ARG A 275 14.32 -3.88 -3.29
N GLU A 276 15.33 -3.18 -3.82
CA GLU A 276 15.79 -1.90 -3.28
C GLU A 276 14.76 -0.79 -3.47
N SER A 277 14.10 -0.72 -4.62
CA SER A 277 13.00 0.22 -4.88
C SER A 277 11.86 0.00 -3.90
N LEU A 278 11.43 -1.26 -3.72
CA LEU A 278 10.38 -1.61 -2.76
C LEU A 278 10.81 -1.29 -1.31
N ARG A 279 12.09 -1.45 -0.96
CA ARG A 279 12.61 -1.12 0.38
C ARG A 279 12.62 0.38 0.64
N VAL A 280 13.15 1.17 -0.29
CA VAL A 280 13.27 2.63 -0.15
C VAL A 280 11.90 3.28 -0.26
N PHE A 281 11.06 2.84 -1.18
CA PHE A 281 9.73 3.40 -1.39
C PHE A 281 8.67 2.28 -1.34
N PRO A 282 8.34 1.77 -0.14
CA PRO A 282 7.30 0.76 0.03
C PRO A 282 5.97 1.21 -0.61
N PRO A 283 5.37 0.41 -1.52
CA PRO A 283 4.14 0.79 -2.21
C PRO A 283 2.97 1.08 -1.27
N VAL A 284 2.94 0.39 -0.12
CA VAL A 284 1.96 0.64 0.95
C VAL A 284 2.68 0.87 2.27
N ALA A 285 2.47 2.04 2.85
CA ALA A 285 3.14 2.51 4.06
C ALA A 285 2.17 2.86 5.21
N ASN A 286 0.93 2.35 5.15
CA ASN A 286 -0.02 2.48 6.25
C ASN A 286 0.26 1.46 7.36
N ILE A 287 -0.45 1.59 8.49
CA ILE A 287 -0.23 0.75 9.67
C ILE A 287 -0.78 -0.66 9.55
N PHE A 288 -1.80 -0.89 8.72
CA PHE A 288 -2.53 -2.17 8.59
C PHE A 288 -2.93 -2.77 9.95
N SER A 289 -3.73 -2.06 10.73
CA SER A 289 -3.94 -2.39 12.14
C SER A 289 -4.47 -3.81 12.40
N ARG A 290 -3.98 -4.44 13.48
CA ARG A 290 -4.38 -5.76 13.96
C ARG A 290 -4.84 -5.67 15.40
N ASP A 291 -5.99 -6.24 15.71
CA ASP A 291 -6.46 -6.33 17.09
C ASP A 291 -5.68 -7.40 17.84
N VAL A 292 -5.12 -7.01 18.99
CA VAL A 292 -4.47 -7.95 19.91
C VAL A 292 -5.54 -8.83 20.53
N PRO A 293 -5.33 -10.16 20.62
CA PRO A 293 -6.27 -11.10 21.24
C PRO A 293 -6.75 -10.62 22.62
N ALA A 294 -7.97 -10.97 23.03
CA ALA A 294 -8.58 -10.47 24.28
C ALA A 294 -7.71 -10.73 25.53
N GLY A 295 -6.98 -11.85 25.58
CA GLY A 295 -6.05 -12.18 26.66
C GLY A 295 -4.70 -11.45 26.61
N GLY A 296 -4.45 -10.65 25.59
CA GLY A 296 -3.12 -10.15 25.23
C GLY A 296 -2.26 -11.20 24.55
N ASP A 297 -1.02 -10.83 24.25
CA ASP A 297 -0.02 -11.76 23.72
C ASP A 297 1.39 -11.29 24.09
N THR A 298 2.35 -12.22 24.20
CA THR A 298 3.76 -11.87 24.44
C THR A 298 4.55 -12.09 23.16
N VAL A 299 5.14 -11.01 22.65
CA VAL A 299 6.00 -11.02 21.46
C VAL A 299 7.46 -10.90 21.85
N LEU A 300 8.36 -11.31 20.97
CA LEU A 300 9.80 -11.12 21.16
C LEU A 300 10.28 -9.90 20.37
N VAL A 301 11.02 -9.03 21.05
CA VAL A 301 11.66 -7.85 20.46
C VAL A 301 13.13 -7.91 20.84
N ASP A 302 14.01 -8.09 19.86
CA ASP A 302 15.46 -8.24 20.09
C ASP A 302 15.77 -9.33 21.14
N GLY A 303 15.01 -10.43 21.10
CA GLY A 303 15.10 -11.55 22.03
C GLY A 303 14.45 -11.35 23.40
N GLN A 304 13.90 -10.15 23.69
CA GLN A 304 13.26 -9.84 24.97
C GLN A 304 11.72 -9.98 24.88
N PRO A 305 11.06 -10.58 25.89
CA PRO A 305 9.61 -10.71 25.91
C PRO A 305 8.93 -9.37 26.19
N VAL A 306 7.99 -8.98 25.34
CA VAL A 306 7.16 -7.79 25.47
C VAL A 306 5.69 -8.18 25.43
N PHE A 307 4.95 -7.90 26.49
CA PHE A 307 3.51 -8.18 26.55
C PHE A 307 2.71 -7.09 25.83
N LEU A 308 1.79 -7.48 24.94
CA LEU A 308 0.83 -6.63 24.26
C LEU A 308 -0.54 -6.80 24.94
N PRO A 309 -1.13 -5.74 25.54
CA PRO A 309 -2.41 -5.86 26.23
C PRO A 309 -3.57 -6.13 25.26
N GLY A 310 -4.46 -7.05 25.63
CA GLY A 310 -5.67 -7.33 24.84
C GLY A 310 -6.60 -6.13 24.72
N GLY A 311 -7.22 -5.98 23.54
CA GLY A 311 -8.06 -4.83 23.18
C GLY A 311 -7.29 -3.62 22.64
N ALA A 312 -5.95 -3.61 22.73
CA ALA A 312 -5.14 -2.71 21.93
C ALA A 312 -5.09 -3.20 20.48
N SER A 313 -4.70 -2.32 19.57
CA SER A 313 -4.35 -2.71 18.20
C SER A 313 -2.89 -2.39 17.91
N ILE A 314 -2.27 -3.17 17.02
CA ILE A 314 -0.88 -3.02 16.62
C ILE A 314 -0.80 -3.00 15.09
N GLY A 315 -0.16 -1.97 14.56
CA GLY A 315 0.23 -1.89 13.15
C GLY A 315 1.76 -1.90 12.99
N TYR A 316 2.24 -1.81 11.76
CA TYR A 316 3.67 -1.67 11.50
C TYR A 316 4.03 -0.35 10.80
N SER A 317 5.27 0.07 10.96
CA SER A 317 5.86 1.15 10.17
C SER A 317 6.74 0.55 9.09
N ALA A 318 6.24 0.50 7.86
CA ALA A 318 7.02 0.04 6.70
C ALA A 318 8.30 0.87 6.54
N PHE A 319 8.21 2.19 6.70
CA PHE A 319 9.35 3.08 6.55
C PHE A 319 10.42 2.84 7.63
N ALA A 320 10.03 2.70 8.90
CA ALA A 320 10.98 2.40 9.97
C ALA A 320 11.66 1.04 9.76
N MET A 321 10.85 0.02 9.45
CA MET A 321 11.32 -1.36 9.27
C MET A 321 12.31 -1.44 8.11
N HIS A 322 11.96 -0.90 6.94
CA HIS A 322 12.77 -0.98 5.74
C HIS A 322 13.94 0.01 5.71
N ARG A 323 14.01 0.98 6.64
CA ARG A 323 15.15 1.89 6.81
C ARG A 323 15.91 1.67 8.11
N SER A 324 15.68 0.53 8.78
CA SER A 324 16.41 0.18 10.00
C SER A 324 17.92 0.18 9.74
N ARG A 325 18.64 1.08 10.41
CA ARG A 325 20.12 1.15 10.31
C ARG A 325 20.78 -0.08 10.88
N ALA A 326 20.14 -0.74 11.85
CA ALA A 326 20.62 -2.01 12.42
C ALA A 326 20.65 -3.12 11.36
N LEU A 327 19.63 -3.19 10.49
CA LEU A 327 19.56 -4.21 9.44
C LEU A 327 20.31 -3.80 8.17
N TYR A 328 20.09 -2.57 7.68
CA TYR A 328 20.54 -2.12 6.36
C TYR A 328 21.82 -1.28 6.37
N GLY A 329 22.32 -0.90 7.55
CA GLY A 329 23.54 -0.09 7.72
C GLY A 329 23.27 1.41 7.84
N PRO A 330 24.33 2.24 8.05
CA PRO A 330 24.19 3.68 8.22
C PRO A 330 23.60 4.38 7.00
N ASP A 331 23.77 3.79 5.80
CA ASP A 331 23.25 4.28 4.54
C ASP A 331 21.84 3.76 4.21
N ALA A 332 21.08 3.28 5.20
CA ALA A 332 19.74 2.72 5.00
C ALA A 332 18.75 3.67 4.31
N ALA A 333 18.99 4.99 4.35
CA ALA A 333 18.17 5.96 3.63
C ALA A 333 18.45 6.02 2.11
N LEU A 334 19.62 5.55 1.66
CA LEU A 334 20.07 5.65 0.28
C LEU A 334 19.59 4.46 -0.57
N PHE A 335 19.24 4.74 -1.82
CA PHE A 335 18.99 3.71 -2.84
C PHE A 335 20.32 3.11 -3.31
N ARG A 336 20.58 1.85 -2.95
CA ARG A 336 21.81 1.11 -3.32
C ARG A 336 21.51 -0.37 -3.58
N PRO A 337 21.22 -0.76 -4.84
CA PRO A 337 20.96 -2.16 -5.20
C PRO A 337 22.09 -3.12 -4.80
N GLU A 338 23.33 -2.66 -4.76
CA GLU A 338 24.52 -3.48 -4.43
C GLU A 338 24.43 -4.13 -3.05
N ARG A 339 23.59 -3.59 -2.15
CA ARG A 339 23.33 -4.15 -0.83
C ARG A 339 22.76 -5.57 -0.87
N TRP A 340 22.09 -5.96 -1.96
CA TRP A 340 21.53 -7.30 -2.11
C TRP A 340 22.58 -8.36 -2.47
N PHE A 341 23.85 -7.95 -2.62
CA PHE A 341 25.01 -8.82 -2.78
C PHE A 341 25.90 -8.81 -1.52
N ASP A 342 25.29 -8.64 -0.33
CA ASP A 342 26.00 -8.66 0.95
C ASP A 342 26.74 -10.00 1.12
N LYS A 343 27.98 -9.92 1.63
CA LYS A 343 28.86 -11.07 1.83
C LYS A 343 28.47 -11.88 3.07
N ASP A 344 27.72 -11.30 4.00
CA ASP A 344 27.16 -11.99 5.15
C ASP A 344 25.83 -12.67 4.77
N PRO A 345 25.78 -14.01 4.66
CA PRO A 345 24.59 -14.73 4.26
C PRO A 345 23.46 -14.64 5.30
N ALA A 346 23.78 -14.51 6.60
CA ALA A 346 22.77 -14.41 7.65
C ALA A 346 22.06 -13.05 7.58
N ARG A 347 22.83 -11.98 7.40
CA ARG A 347 22.30 -10.63 7.19
C ARG A 347 21.51 -10.53 5.89
N LEU A 348 22.01 -11.08 4.79
CA LEU A 348 21.30 -11.11 3.51
C LEU A 348 19.95 -11.81 3.65
N ALA A 349 19.91 -12.97 4.31
CA ALA A 349 18.67 -13.69 4.56
C ALA A 349 17.68 -12.87 5.41
N ALA A 350 18.16 -12.16 6.44
CA ALA A 350 17.32 -11.26 7.23
C ALA A 350 16.78 -10.09 6.40
N MET A 351 17.60 -9.47 5.54
CA MET A 351 17.16 -8.40 4.63
C MET A 351 16.07 -8.88 3.67
N VAL A 352 16.22 -10.08 3.11
CA VAL A 352 15.26 -10.69 2.20
C VAL A 352 13.94 -10.99 2.92
N ARG A 353 13.99 -11.67 4.07
CA ARG A 353 12.78 -11.96 4.86
C ARG A 353 12.03 -10.69 5.26
N THR A 354 12.75 -9.64 5.67
CA THR A 354 12.14 -8.35 5.98
C THR A 354 11.51 -7.73 4.74
N ASN A 355 12.18 -7.73 3.58
CA ASN A 355 11.63 -7.18 2.33
C ASN A 355 10.36 -7.90 1.86
N GLU A 356 10.25 -9.21 2.10
CA GLU A 356 9.03 -9.95 1.78
C GLU A 356 7.79 -9.47 2.55
N LEU A 357 7.97 -8.87 3.74
CA LEU A 357 6.88 -8.31 4.54
C LEU A 357 6.17 -7.11 3.86
N ILE A 358 6.75 -6.53 2.82
CA ILE A 358 6.09 -5.53 1.95
C ILE A 358 4.81 -6.09 1.35
N PHE A 359 4.81 -7.39 1.06
CA PHE A 359 3.65 -8.12 0.56
C PHE A 359 2.87 -8.77 1.70
N GLY A 360 3.01 -8.33 2.95
CA GLY A 360 2.36 -8.94 4.11
C GLY A 360 2.94 -10.32 4.45
N HIS A 361 2.30 -11.00 5.40
CA HIS A 361 2.78 -12.28 5.92
C HIS A 361 1.61 -13.17 6.37
N GLY A 362 1.85 -14.48 6.47
CA GLY A 362 0.87 -15.45 6.95
C GLY A 362 -0.43 -15.42 6.13
N ARG A 363 -1.58 -15.44 6.83
CA ARG A 363 -2.90 -15.43 6.18
C ARG A 363 -3.20 -14.16 5.39
N PHE A 364 -2.53 -13.06 5.73
CA PHE A 364 -2.73 -11.75 5.12
C PHE A 364 -1.70 -11.43 4.03
N HIS A 365 -0.93 -12.41 3.57
CA HIS A 365 -0.02 -12.24 2.45
C HIS A 365 -0.76 -11.74 1.20
N CYS A 366 -0.16 -10.80 0.48
CA CYS A 366 -0.71 -10.12 -0.68
C CYS A 366 -1.10 -11.16 -1.74
N LEU A 367 -2.32 -11.04 -2.26
CA LEU A 367 -2.80 -11.91 -3.33
C LEU A 367 -2.15 -11.57 -4.67
N GLY A 368 -1.97 -10.28 -4.94
CA GLY A 368 -1.43 -9.77 -6.21
C GLY A 368 0.08 -9.84 -6.35
N ARG A 369 0.83 -10.34 -5.35
CA ARG A 369 2.31 -10.39 -5.40
C ARG A 369 2.84 -11.03 -6.70
N PRO A 370 2.34 -12.18 -7.17
CA PRO A 370 2.84 -12.78 -8.42
C PRO A 370 2.65 -11.85 -9.63
N VAL A 371 1.46 -11.26 -9.77
CA VAL A 371 1.14 -10.31 -10.85
C VAL A 371 2.01 -9.05 -10.76
N ALA A 372 2.13 -8.46 -9.58
CA ALA A 372 2.91 -7.25 -9.37
C ALA A 372 4.41 -7.46 -9.66
N MET A 373 4.99 -8.57 -9.18
CA MET A 373 6.41 -8.86 -9.43
C MET A 373 6.68 -9.17 -10.92
N LEU A 374 5.73 -9.80 -11.59
CA LEU A 374 5.75 -10.03 -13.04
C LEU A 374 5.75 -8.70 -13.79
N GLU A 375 4.77 -7.84 -13.55
CA GLU A 375 4.64 -6.52 -14.17
C GLU A 375 5.87 -5.65 -13.89
N ILE A 376 6.25 -5.46 -12.62
CA ILE A 376 7.37 -4.58 -12.23
C ILE A 376 8.69 -5.01 -12.90
N SER A 377 9.04 -6.30 -12.81
CA SER A 377 10.34 -6.78 -13.32
C SER A 377 10.42 -6.64 -14.83
N LYS A 378 9.34 -6.99 -15.55
CA LYS A 378 9.29 -6.94 -17.01
C LYS A 378 9.25 -5.49 -17.48
N THR A 379 8.41 -4.64 -16.89
CA THR A 379 8.31 -3.22 -17.25
C THR A 379 9.64 -2.48 -17.05
N ILE A 380 10.32 -2.66 -15.91
CA ILE A 380 11.63 -2.00 -15.69
C ILE A 380 12.64 -2.46 -16.73
N PHE A 381 12.74 -3.77 -16.97
CA PHE A 381 13.66 -4.31 -17.98
C PHE A 381 13.38 -3.74 -19.36
N GLU A 382 12.11 -3.76 -19.78
CA GLU A 382 11.70 -3.34 -21.11
C GLU A 382 11.89 -1.83 -21.33
N LEU A 383 11.56 -1.01 -20.33
CA LEU A 383 11.80 0.43 -20.41
C LEU A 383 13.30 0.73 -20.54
N MET A 384 14.16 0.06 -19.75
CA MET A 384 15.62 0.22 -19.82
C MET A 384 16.24 -0.35 -21.10
N ARG A 385 15.62 -1.38 -21.68
CA ARG A 385 16.05 -2.00 -22.95
C ARG A 385 15.78 -1.06 -24.12
N HIS A 386 14.62 -0.42 -24.13
CA HIS A 386 14.14 0.34 -25.29
C HIS A 386 14.43 1.84 -25.23
N PHE A 387 14.64 2.40 -24.04
CA PHE A 387 14.67 3.85 -23.85
C PHE A 387 15.78 4.31 -22.91
N GLU A 388 16.30 5.49 -23.18
CA GLU A 388 16.97 6.34 -22.21
C GLU A 388 15.98 7.40 -21.73
N MET A 389 15.83 7.51 -20.41
CA MET A 389 14.88 8.44 -19.80
C MET A 389 15.64 9.37 -18.87
N ALA A 390 15.53 10.68 -19.12
CA ALA A 390 16.11 11.72 -18.27
C ALA A 390 14.99 12.47 -17.55
N ILE A 391 15.04 12.52 -16.22
CA ILE A 391 14.10 13.31 -15.41
C ILE A 391 14.34 14.79 -15.68
N VAL A 392 13.28 15.51 -16.03
CA VAL A 392 13.35 16.94 -16.39
C VAL A 392 13.77 17.81 -15.20
N ASN A 393 13.25 17.50 -14.00
CA ASN A 393 13.58 18.21 -12.77
C ASN A 393 14.15 17.26 -11.71
N PRO A 394 15.48 17.08 -11.62
CA PRO A 394 16.08 16.13 -10.68
C PRO A 394 15.93 16.54 -9.20
N THR A 395 15.72 17.83 -8.90
CA THR A 395 15.54 18.28 -7.50
C THR A 395 14.12 18.09 -7.00
N ARG A 396 13.14 18.02 -7.91
CA ARG A 396 11.75 17.68 -7.64
C ARG A 396 11.22 16.76 -8.75
N PRO A 397 11.56 15.46 -8.70
CA PRO A 397 11.35 14.55 -9.82
C PRO A 397 9.88 14.18 -10.07
N TRP A 398 9.03 14.32 -9.06
CA TRP A 398 7.58 14.13 -9.14
C TRP A 398 6.88 14.78 -7.94
N ASN A 399 5.57 14.88 -8.01
CA ASN A 399 4.70 15.15 -6.86
C ASN A 399 4.27 13.82 -6.24
N ALA A 400 4.31 13.72 -4.92
CA ALA A 400 3.82 12.54 -4.20
C ALA A 400 2.95 12.97 -3.02
N ARG A 401 1.77 12.38 -2.91
CA ARG A 401 0.89 12.56 -1.76
C ARG A 401 0.50 11.20 -1.20
N ASN A 402 0.68 11.00 0.10
CA ASN A 402 0.22 9.79 0.75
C ASN A 402 -1.28 9.90 1.10
N SER A 403 -2.05 8.86 0.81
CA SER A 403 -3.46 8.72 1.20
C SER A 403 -3.73 7.28 1.60
N VAL A 404 -4.10 7.08 2.87
CA VAL A 404 -4.25 5.73 3.47
C VAL A 404 -2.99 4.87 3.28
N GLY A 405 -1.80 5.48 3.31
CA GLY A 405 -0.52 4.80 3.11
C GLY A 405 -0.17 4.45 1.66
N LEU A 406 -1.03 4.74 0.69
CA LEU A 406 -0.73 4.65 -0.74
C LEU A 406 -0.21 5.99 -1.25
N PHE A 407 0.72 5.96 -2.20
CA PHE A 407 1.27 7.17 -2.80
C PHE A 407 0.57 7.47 -4.12
N MET A 408 -0.11 8.61 -4.20
CA MET A 408 -0.55 9.21 -5.46
C MET A 408 0.64 9.99 -6.00
N ILE A 409 1.16 9.60 -7.16
CA ILE A 409 2.34 10.17 -7.79
C ILE A 409 1.93 10.79 -9.12
N SER A 410 2.32 12.05 -9.35
CA SER A 410 2.04 12.78 -10.59
C SER A 410 3.24 13.61 -11.02
N ASP A 411 3.21 14.12 -12.25
CA ASP A 411 4.19 15.08 -12.77
C ASP A 411 5.62 14.53 -12.80
N MET A 412 5.78 13.23 -13.09
CA MET A 412 7.10 12.63 -13.28
C MET A 412 7.54 12.83 -14.72
N TRP A 413 7.84 14.08 -15.07
CA TRP A 413 8.20 14.47 -16.42
C TRP A 413 9.59 13.95 -16.79
N VAL A 414 9.64 13.14 -17.86
CA VAL A 414 10.88 12.61 -18.42
C VAL A 414 11.00 12.95 -19.91
N GLN A 415 12.23 13.22 -20.33
CA GLN A 415 12.60 13.24 -21.74
C GLN A 415 13.02 11.82 -22.14
N VAL A 416 12.48 11.32 -23.26
CA VAL A 416 12.73 9.97 -23.75
C VAL A 416 13.59 10.00 -25.01
N THR A 417 14.63 9.18 -25.05
CA THR A 417 15.42 8.89 -26.25
C THR A 417 15.38 7.40 -26.55
N MET A 418 15.29 7.03 -27.83
CA MET A 418 15.26 5.63 -28.25
C MET A 418 16.64 5.00 -28.12
N ARG A 419 16.69 3.78 -27.57
CA ARG A 419 17.87 2.92 -27.69
C ARG A 419 17.77 2.13 -28.99
N SER A 420 18.87 2.11 -29.74
CA SER A 420 19.06 1.35 -30.98
C SER A 420 19.06 -0.15 -30.75
#